data_AF-A0A7C5ATJ3-F1
#
_entry.id   AF-A0A7C5ATJ3-F1
#
_cell.length_a   1.000
_cell.length_b   1.000
_cell.length_c   1.000
_cell.angle_alpha   90.00
_cell.angle_beta   90.00
_cell.angle_gamma   90.00
#
_symmetry.space_group_name_H-M   'P 1'
#
loop_
_entity.id
_entity.type
_entity.pdbx_description
1 polymer ?
#
loop_
_entity_poly.entity_id
_entity_poly.type
_entity_poly.pdbx_seq_one_letter_code
_entity_poly.pdbx_strand_id
1 'polypeptide(L)'
;MLFNPFHLANSSGYLAVSLLRFASRRRKVLLYFGFAFLLSAVILSPWAVFNLQRFGRLIWLRGDFGIQLYISLHPNVTVSFKEALRTPGAYVAPNADVAARKEMAKVGEPAYSAARLADAVNFARQDPGRIAGLIAKRFLRYWFPLTGRPLQTVMFFLLTACSLLGLADLWQKRDPARWLASTILLCFPLLSTYTSVIRSIDSAFTG
;
A
#
# COMPACT_ATOMS: atom_id res chain seq x y z
N MET A 1 -12.49 0.36 -8.75
CA MET A 1 -11.25 -0.29 -8.28
C MET A 1 -10.24 -0.27 -9.42
N LEU A 2 -9.42 0.78 -9.52
CA LEU A 2 -8.41 0.93 -10.56
C LEU A 2 -7.02 0.60 -9.97
N PHE A 3 -6.20 -0.06 -10.78
CA PHE A 3 -4.97 -0.77 -10.45
C PHE A 3 -4.17 -0.15 -9.28
N ASN A 4 -4.05 -0.93 -8.21
CA ASN A 4 -3.27 -0.52 -7.06
C ASN A 4 -1.77 -0.72 -7.37
N PRO A 5 -0.90 0.31 -7.29
CA PRO A 5 0.54 0.18 -7.50
C PRO A 5 1.18 -0.94 -6.67
N PHE A 6 0.54 -1.33 -5.56
CA PHE A 6 0.99 -2.41 -4.69
C PHE A 6 0.90 -3.81 -5.32
N HIS A 7 0.09 -4.02 -6.36
CA HIS A 7 0.13 -5.26 -7.13
C HIS A 7 1.48 -5.43 -7.83
N LEU A 8 2.13 -4.34 -8.26
CA LEU A 8 3.45 -4.39 -8.89
C LEU A 8 4.53 -4.87 -7.93
N ALA A 9 4.50 -4.41 -6.67
CA ALA A 9 5.46 -4.82 -5.64
C ALA A 9 5.35 -6.33 -5.33
N ASN A 10 4.12 -6.84 -5.21
CA ASN A 10 3.90 -8.27 -5.06
C ASN A 10 4.41 -9.03 -6.30
N SER A 11 3.95 -8.66 -7.50
CA SER A 11 4.37 -9.24 -8.78
C SER A 11 5.89 -9.24 -8.99
N SER A 12 6.61 -8.22 -8.55
CA SER A 12 8.08 -8.19 -8.62
C SER A 12 8.74 -9.23 -7.73
N GLY A 13 8.18 -9.50 -6.55
CA GLY A 13 8.64 -10.59 -5.67
C GLY A 13 8.43 -11.96 -6.32
N TYR A 14 7.26 -12.18 -6.93
CA TYR A 14 6.98 -13.41 -7.69
C TYR A 14 7.95 -13.60 -8.87
N LEU A 15 8.24 -12.52 -9.60
CA LEU A 15 9.17 -12.55 -10.74
C LEU A 15 10.59 -12.90 -10.28
N ALA A 16 11.08 -12.27 -9.21
CA ALA A 16 12.41 -12.52 -8.67
C ALA A 16 12.59 -13.98 -8.23
N VAL A 17 11.66 -14.51 -7.44
CA VAL A 17 11.68 -15.92 -7.00
C VAL A 17 11.60 -16.87 -8.20
N SER A 18 10.77 -16.56 -9.18
CA SER A 18 10.58 -17.40 -10.38
C SER A 18 11.83 -17.42 -11.27
N LEU A 19 12.52 -16.29 -11.45
CA LEU A 19 13.74 -16.19 -12.23
C LEU A 19 14.94 -16.87 -11.56
N LEU A 20 15.01 -16.81 -10.23
CA LEU A 20 16.05 -17.48 -9.44
C LEU A 20 15.87 -19.01 -9.46
N ARG A 21 14.63 -19.49 -9.32
CA ARG A 21 14.36 -20.94 -9.21
C ARG A 21 14.22 -21.66 -10.55
N PHE A 22 13.63 -20.99 -11.54
CA PHE A 22 13.41 -21.56 -12.87
C PHE A 22 14.41 -20.98 -13.88
N ALA A 23 15.70 -20.97 -13.50
CA ALA A 23 16.78 -20.44 -14.34
C ALA A 23 16.81 -21.09 -15.74
N SER A 24 16.53 -22.39 -15.82
CA SER A 24 16.43 -23.16 -17.07
C SER A 24 15.18 -22.84 -17.91
N ARG A 25 14.16 -22.18 -17.32
CA ARG A 25 12.91 -21.79 -17.98
C ARG A 25 12.68 -20.28 -17.95
N ARG A 26 13.73 -19.47 -17.78
CA ARG A 26 13.66 -17.99 -17.74
C ARG A 26 12.83 -17.41 -18.87
N ARG A 27 12.98 -17.94 -20.09
CA ARG A 27 12.20 -17.50 -21.26
C ARG A 27 10.69 -17.63 -21.03
N LYS A 28 10.22 -18.76 -20.48
CA LYS A 28 8.78 -18.97 -20.19
C LYS A 28 8.30 -18.06 -19.06
N VAL A 29 9.11 -17.89 -18.01
CA VAL A 29 8.80 -16.96 -16.90
C VAL A 29 8.65 -15.52 -17.44
N LEU A 30 9.61 -15.05 -18.22
CA LEU A 30 9.56 -13.72 -18.83
C LEU A 30 8.38 -13.57 -19.79
N LEU A 31 8.03 -14.61 -20.56
CA LEU A 31 6.86 -14.58 -21.44
C LEU A 31 5.55 -14.49 -20.64
N TYR A 32 5.40 -15.25 -19.55
CA TYR A 32 4.18 -15.17 -18.73
C TYR A 32 4.03 -13.82 -18.03
N PHE A 33 5.11 -13.32 -17.42
CA PHE A 33 5.10 -11.99 -16.79
C PHE A 33 4.92 -10.88 -17.82
N GLY A 34 5.57 -10.99 -18.99
CA GLY A 34 5.41 -10.06 -20.10
C GLY A 34 3.98 -10.05 -20.63
N PHE A 35 3.36 -11.21 -20.80
CA PHE A 35 1.96 -11.33 -21.21
C PHE A 35 1.02 -10.73 -20.17
N ALA A 36 1.20 -11.04 -18.88
CA ALA A 36 0.39 -10.46 -17.80
C ALA A 36 0.55 -8.93 -17.71
N PHE A 37 1.75 -8.42 -17.93
CA PHE A 37 2.03 -6.99 -17.99
C PHE A 37 1.35 -6.33 -19.19
N LEU A 38 1.49 -6.90 -20.39
CA LEU A 38 0.83 -6.40 -21.61
C LEU A 38 -0.68 -6.41 -21.46
N LEU A 39 -1.26 -7.49 -20.93
CA LEU A 39 -2.69 -7.58 -20.69
C LEU A 39 -3.16 -6.50 -19.71
N SER A 40 -2.41 -6.29 -18.62
CA SER A 40 -2.70 -5.21 -17.67
C SER A 40 -2.62 -3.83 -18.34
N ALA A 41 -1.60 -3.58 -19.16
CA ALA A 41 -1.45 -2.33 -19.90
C ALA A 41 -2.61 -2.10 -20.88
N VAL A 42 -3.03 -3.12 -21.62
CA VAL A 42 -4.18 -3.04 -22.53
C VAL A 42 -5.46 -2.71 -21.76
N ILE A 43 -5.73 -3.40 -20.64
CA ILE A 43 -6.91 -3.15 -19.80
C ILE A 43 -6.90 -1.73 -19.20
N LEU A 44 -5.73 -1.21 -18.84
CA LEU A 44 -5.60 0.13 -18.26
C LEU A 44 -5.49 1.25 -19.30
N SER A 45 -5.21 0.90 -20.56
CA SER A 45 -5.02 1.89 -21.63
C SER A 45 -6.23 2.82 -21.86
N PRO A 46 -7.50 2.38 -21.78
CA PRO A 46 -8.63 3.29 -21.96
C PRO A 46 -8.65 4.39 -20.90
N TRP A 47 -8.30 4.04 -19.66
CA TRP A 47 -8.19 5.00 -18.55
C TRP A 47 -7.01 5.96 -18.76
N ALA A 48 -5.85 5.45 -19.17
CA ALA A 48 -4.69 6.29 -19.44
C ALA A 48 -4.94 7.28 -20.59
N VAL A 49 -5.62 6.85 -21.65
CA VAL A 49 -6.04 7.70 -22.78
C VAL A 49 -7.04 8.76 -22.33
N PHE A 50 -8.04 8.40 -21.52
CA PHE A 50 -8.99 9.37 -20.97
C PHE A 50 -8.28 10.46 -20.14
N ASN A 51 -7.31 10.08 -19.31
CA ASN A 51 -6.53 11.04 -18.53
C ASN A 51 -5.62 11.90 -19.40
N LEU A 52 -5.06 11.35 -20.48
CA LEU A 52 -4.26 12.11 -21.43
C LEU A 52 -5.09 13.20 -22.12
N GLN A 53 -6.31 12.88 -22.53
CA GLN A 53 -7.21 13.84 -23.16
C GLN A 53 -7.68 14.94 -22.19
N ARG A 54 -7.94 14.59 -20.92
CA ARG A 54 -8.51 15.53 -19.95
C ARG A 54 -7.50 16.35 -19.18
N PHE A 55 -6.33 15.79 -18.89
CA PHE A 55 -5.29 16.39 -18.05
C PHE A 55 -3.97 16.61 -18.79
N GLY A 56 -3.86 16.23 -20.06
CA GLY A 56 -2.62 16.32 -20.83
C GLY A 56 -1.52 15.39 -20.32
N ARG A 57 -1.85 14.37 -19.51
CA ARG A 57 -0.87 13.48 -18.85
C ARG A 57 -1.32 12.03 -18.86
N LEU A 58 -0.38 11.12 -19.12
CA LEU A 58 -0.61 9.68 -19.02
C LEU A 58 -0.62 9.24 -17.55
N ILE A 59 -1.83 9.00 -17.01
CA ILE A 59 -2.04 8.53 -15.64
C ILE A 59 -2.54 7.07 -15.69
N TRP A 60 -1.62 6.14 -15.44
CA TRP A 60 -1.88 4.69 -15.49
C TRP A 60 -2.37 4.11 -14.16
N LEU A 61 -2.06 4.78 -13.06
CA LEU A 61 -2.32 4.35 -11.68
C LEU A 61 -3.14 5.42 -10.97
N ARG A 62 -3.74 5.08 -9.81
CA ARG A 62 -4.51 6.03 -9.01
C ARG A 62 -3.66 7.30 -8.75
N GLY A 63 -4.17 8.46 -9.18
CA GLY A 63 -3.45 9.73 -9.18
C GLY A 63 -3.17 10.30 -7.79
N ASP A 64 -3.73 9.71 -6.73
CA ASP A 64 -3.66 10.19 -5.36
C ASP A 64 -2.57 9.54 -4.51
N PHE A 65 -1.68 8.74 -5.10
CA PHE A 65 -0.60 8.07 -4.38
C PHE A 65 0.22 9.05 -3.53
N GLY A 66 0.57 10.21 -4.07
CA GLY A 66 1.32 11.24 -3.33
C GLY A 66 0.55 11.78 -2.13
N ILE A 67 -0.76 11.97 -2.28
CA ILE A 67 -1.66 12.39 -1.19
C ILE A 67 -1.70 11.32 -0.11
N GLN A 68 -1.90 10.06 -0.48
CA GLN A 68 -1.96 8.94 0.48
C GLN A 68 -0.64 8.75 1.22
N LEU A 69 0.49 8.82 0.51
CA LEU A 69 1.80 8.72 1.12
C LEU A 69 2.04 9.87 2.11
N TYR A 70 1.67 11.09 1.75
CA TYR A 70 1.79 12.25 2.63
C TYR A 70 0.94 12.12 3.89
N ILE A 71 -0.33 11.71 3.78
CA ILE A 71 -1.18 11.44 4.95
C ILE A 71 -0.55 10.36 5.83
N SER A 72 -0.09 9.27 5.22
CA SER A 72 0.48 8.13 5.93
C SER A 72 1.80 8.45 6.64
N LEU A 73 2.56 9.43 6.16
CA LEU A 73 3.86 9.83 6.70
C LEU A 73 3.82 11.16 7.47
N HIS A 74 2.68 11.84 7.57
CA HIS A 74 2.61 13.19 8.14
C HIS A 74 3.27 13.27 9.54
N PRO A 75 3.98 14.38 9.89
CA PRO A 75 4.66 14.53 11.18
C PRO A 75 3.79 14.36 12.43
N ASN A 76 2.47 14.44 12.31
CA ASN A 76 1.53 14.30 13.43
C ASN A 76 0.67 13.02 13.32
N VAL A 77 1.02 12.11 12.40
CA VAL A 77 0.30 10.85 12.24
C VAL A 77 0.71 9.84 13.31
N THR A 78 -0.25 9.09 13.84
CA THR A 78 0.00 7.96 14.74
C THR A 78 -0.06 6.63 13.98
N VAL A 79 0.15 5.53 14.70
CA VAL A 79 0.11 4.16 14.16
C VAL A 79 -1.30 3.83 13.65
N SER A 80 -2.33 4.33 14.35
CA SER A 80 -3.75 4.14 14.03
C SER A 80 -4.29 5.37 13.30
N PHE A 81 -4.87 5.16 12.11
CA PHE A 81 -5.49 6.26 11.37
C PHE A 81 -6.64 6.92 12.13
N LYS A 82 -7.40 6.13 12.91
CA LYS A 82 -8.51 6.65 13.74
C LYS A 82 -8.02 7.59 14.84
N GLU A 83 -6.82 7.35 15.36
CA GLU A 83 -6.17 8.25 16.32
C GLU A 83 -5.56 9.46 15.60
N ALA A 84 -5.00 9.26 14.41
CA ALA A 84 -4.48 10.35 13.59
C ALA A 84 -5.57 11.38 13.25
N LEU A 85 -6.80 10.94 12.90
CA LEU A 85 -7.96 11.82 12.70
C LEU A 85 -8.33 12.66 13.93
N ARG A 86 -7.94 12.22 15.13
CA ARG A 86 -8.22 12.92 16.40
C ARG A 86 -7.01 13.72 16.89
N THR A 87 -5.88 13.64 16.21
CA THR A 87 -4.64 14.30 16.60
C THR A 87 -4.61 15.71 16.01
N PRO A 88 -4.56 16.77 16.84
CA PRO A 88 -4.46 18.14 16.34
C PRO A 88 -3.25 18.30 15.42
N GLY A 89 -3.46 18.89 14.24
CA GLY A 89 -2.40 19.12 13.26
C GLY A 89 -1.98 17.89 12.46
N ALA A 90 -2.66 16.74 12.55
CA ALA A 90 -2.51 15.68 11.56
C ALA A 90 -3.19 16.08 10.26
N TYR A 91 -2.49 15.96 9.13
CA TYR A 91 -3.09 16.22 7.82
C TYR A 91 -4.16 15.18 7.52
N VAL A 92 -5.36 15.67 7.20
CA VAL A 92 -6.50 14.84 6.80
C VAL A 92 -6.70 14.96 5.30
N ALA A 93 -7.10 13.86 4.66
CA ALA A 93 -7.34 13.82 3.23
C ALA A 93 -8.27 14.96 2.75
N PRO A 94 -8.11 15.44 1.50
CA PRO A 94 -8.89 16.56 0.98
C PRO A 94 -10.39 16.40 1.20
N ASN A 95 -10.95 15.20 1.05
CA ASN A 95 -12.37 14.95 1.30
C ASN A 95 -12.88 15.46 2.68
N ALA A 96 -12.03 15.53 3.70
CA ALA A 96 -12.39 16.02 5.04
C ALA A 96 -11.90 17.45 5.35
N ASP A 97 -10.98 18.02 4.54
CA ASP A 97 -10.46 19.38 4.72
C ASP A 97 -10.89 20.30 3.57
N VAL A 98 -11.66 21.35 3.90
CA VAL A 98 -12.13 22.36 2.95
C VAL A 98 -10.97 23.14 2.33
N ALA A 99 -9.91 23.43 3.08
CA ALA A 99 -8.75 24.15 2.58
C ALA A 99 -7.98 23.29 1.56
N ALA A 100 -7.69 22.04 1.91
CA ALA A 100 -7.08 21.07 1.00
C ALA A 100 -7.93 20.84 -0.27
N ARG A 101 -9.26 20.80 -0.17
CA ARG A 101 -10.13 20.73 -1.38
C ARG A 101 -10.03 21.96 -2.26
N LYS A 102 -10.04 23.15 -1.67
CA LYS A 102 -9.91 24.40 -2.43
C LYS A 102 -8.56 24.48 -3.12
N GLU A 103 -7.49 24.08 -2.46
CA GLU A 103 -6.15 24.02 -3.06
C GLU A 103 -6.11 23.00 -4.21
N MET A 104 -6.60 21.77 -3.97
CA MET A 104 -6.67 20.72 -4.98
C MET A 104 -7.53 21.13 -6.19
N ALA A 105 -8.64 21.83 -5.98
CA ALA A 105 -9.49 22.35 -7.05
C ALA A 105 -8.81 23.44 -7.88
N LYS A 106 -7.93 24.26 -7.27
CA LYS A 106 -7.18 25.31 -7.97
C LYS A 106 -6.09 24.75 -8.88
N VAL A 107 -5.31 23.79 -8.39
CA VAL A 107 -4.13 23.27 -9.11
C VAL A 107 -4.39 21.97 -9.87
N GLY A 108 -5.51 21.30 -9.58
CA GLY A 108 -5.85 19.97 -10.08
C GLY A 108 -5.22 18.84 -9.25
N GLU A 109 -5.94 17.72 -9.13
CA GLU A 109 -5.51 16.54 -8.36
C GLU A 109 -4.10 16.02 -8.75
N PRO A 110 -3.71 15.94 -10.04
CA PRO A 110 -2.38 15.44 -10.40
C PRO A 110 -1.24 16.33 -9.90
N ALA A 111 -1.39 17.66 -9.99
CA ALA A 111 -0.38 18.60 -9.51
C ALA A 111 -0.34 18.63 -7.98
N TYR A 112 -1.52 18.58 -7.34
CA TYR A 112 -1.63 18.50 -5.89
C TYR A 112 -0.95 17.24 -5.34
N SER A 113 -1.23 16.08 -5.92
CA SER A 113 -0.63 14.80 -5.53
C SER A 113 0.89 14.80 -5.73
N ALA A 114 1.40 15.37 -6.82
CA ALA A 114 2.85 15.50 -7.03
C ALA A 114 3.52 16.38 -5.98
N ALA A 115 2.90 17.49 -5.59
CA ALA A 115 3.39 18.35 -4.50
C ALA A 115 3.43 17.59 -3.17
N ARG A 116 2.35 16.88 -2.82
CA ARG A 116 2.29 16.08 -1.57
C ARG A 116 3.26 14.91 -1.56
N LEU A 117 3.54 14.30 -2.71
CA LEU A 117 4.60 13.30 -2.84
C LEU A 117 5.97 13.89 -2.48
N ALA A 118 6.29 15.08 -3.00
CA ALA A 118 7.55 15.76 -2.69
C ALA A 118 7.66 16.08 -1.19
N ASP A 119 6.57 16.57 -0.58
CA ASP A 119 6.52 16.83 0.87
C ASP A 119 6.76 15.55 1.69
N ALA A 120 6.12 14.44 1.30
CA ALA A 120 6.25 13.16 1.99
C ALA A 120 7.69 12.61 1.92
N VAL A 121 8.32 12.73 0.74
CA VAL A 121 9.72 12.33 0.54
C VAL A 121 10.68 13.22 1.34
N ASN A 122 10.43 14.53 1.37
CA ASN A 122 11.24 15.47 2.14
C ASN A 122 11.15 15.17 3.63
N PHE A 123 9.95 14.93 4.15
CA PHE A 123 9.78 14.50 5.54
C PHE A 123 10.52 13.19 5.83
N ALA A 124 10.46 12.23 4.90
CA ALA A 124 11.16 10.96 5.06
C ALA A 124 12.68 11.07 5.11
N ARG A 125 13.23 12.09 4.46
CA ARG A 125 14.66 12.40 4.53
C ARG A 125 15.04 13.15 5.80
N GLN A 126 14.13 13.96 6.35
CA GLN A 126 14.38 14.75 7.56
C GLN A 126 14.44 13.89 8.83
N ASP A 127 13.61 12.85 8.93
CA ASP A 127 13.59 11.96 10.11
C ASP A 127 13.36 10.48 9.73
N PRO A 128 14.39 9.81 9.17
CA PRO A 128 14.27 8.41 8.75
C PRO A 128 14.03 7.47 9.94
N GLY A 129 14.54 7.80 11.13
CA GLY A 129 14.39 6.99 12.34
C GLY A 129 12.95 6.92 12.81
N ARG A 130 12.26 8.07 12.83
CA ARG A 130 10.83 8.12 13.14
C ARG A 130 10.00 7.35 12.13
N ILE A 131 10.29 7.48 10.83
CA ILE A 131 9.56 6.73 9.80
C ILE A 131 9.78 5.23 9.95
N ALA A 132 11.02 4.79 10.15
CA ALA A 132 11.31 3.39 10.40
C ALA A 132 10.53 2.87 11.62
N GLY A 133 10.50 3.64 12.71
CA GLY A 133 9.70 3.33 13.90
C GLY A 133 8.19 3.27 13.64
N LEU A 134 7.65 4.19 12.83
CA LEU A 134 6.24 4.19 12.45
C LEU A 134 5.88 2.98 11.58
N ILE A 135 6.71 2.65 10.59
CA ILE A 135 6.55 1.47 9.73
C ILE A 135 6.62 0.20 10.57
N ALA A 136 7.61 0.08 11.46
CA ALA A 136 7.75 -1.07 12.35
C ALA A 136 6.53 -1.25 13.26
N LYS A 137 6.04 -0.16 13.88
CA LYS A 137 4.84 -0.20 14.72
C LYS A 137 3.60 -0.62 13.91
N ARG A 138 3.42 -0.11 12.70
CA ARG A 138 2.30 -0.50 11.82
C ARG A 138 2.42 -1.95 11.34
N PHE A 139 3.64 -2.40 11.04
CA PHE A 139 3.93 -3.79 10.68
C PHE A 139 3.55 -4.72 11.84
N LEU A 140 3.99 -4.42 13.06
CA LEU A 140 3.62 -5.19 14.25
C LEU A 140 2.12 -5.15 14.52
N ARG A 141 1.49 -3.98 14.38
CA ARG A 141 0.05 -3.81 14.59
C ARG A 141 -0.81 -4.59 13.59
N TYR A 142 -0.30 -4.80 12.38
CA TYR A 142 -0.97 -5.63 11.38
C TYR A 142 -1.03 -7.10 11.84
N TRP A 143 0.08 -7.63 12.35
CA TRP A 143 0.16 -9.01 12.83
C TRP A 143 -0.54 -9.23 14.17
N PHE A 144 -0.50 -8.21 15.03
CA PHE A 144 -1.04 -8.25 16.38
C PHE A 144 -2.01 -7.07 16.59
N PRO A 145 -3.20 -7.10 15.96
CA PRO A 145 -4.17 -6.03 16.10
C PRO A 145 -4.81 -6.09 17.49
N LEU A 146 -4.63 -5.05 18.31
CA LEU A 146 -5.46 -4.87 19.49
C LEU A 146 -6.80 -4.29 19.04
N THR A 147 -7.84 -5.11 19.06
CA THR A 147 -9.20 -4.67 18.78
C THR A 147 -9.90 -4.30 20.09
N GLY A 148 -10.94 -3.46 20.02
CA GLY A 148 -11.79 -3.15 21.19
C GLY A 148 -12.63 -4.33 21.68
N ARG A 149 -12.50 -5.52 21.07
CA ARG A 149 -13.25 -6.74 21.39
C ARG A 149 -12.25 -7.86 21.74
N PRO A 150 -12.16 -8.31 23.00
CA PRO A 150 -11.10 -9.23 23.43
C PRO A 150 -11.10 -10.55 22.65
N LEU A 151 -12.28 -11.11 22.38
CA LEU A 151 -12.41 -12.34 21.58
C LEU A 151 -11.83 -12.17 20.17
N GLN A 152 -12.12 -11.05 19.51
CA GLN A 152 -11.62 -10.77 18.17
C GLN A 152 -10.09 -10.61 18.15
N THR A 153 -9.52 -9.96 19.17
CA THR A 153 -8.06 -9.86 19.34
C THR A 153 -7.42 -11.25 19.47
N VAL A 154 -7.99 -12.11 20.31
CA VAL A 154 -7.50 -13.49 20.49
C VAL A 154 -7.58 -14.27 19.17
N MET A 155 -8.70 -14.18 18.44
CA MET A 155 -8.83 -14.87 17.15
C MET A 155 -7.79 -14.41 16.13
N PHE A 156 -7.52 -13.10 16.04
CA PHE A 156 -6.46 -12.60 15.16
C PHE A 156 -5.08 -13.12 15.56
N PHE A 157 -4.79 -13.20 16.86
CA PHE A 157 -3.50 -13.71 17.35
C PHE A 157 -3.33 -15.20 17.02
N LEU A 158 -4.40 -15.99 17.18
CA LEU A 158 -4.41 -17.41 16.79
C LEU A 158 -4.21 -17.57 15.28
N LEU A 159 -4.89 -16.77 14.45
CA LEU A 159 -4.70 -16.79 12.99
C LEU A 159 -3.26 -16.42 12.59
N THR A 160 -2.68 -15.41 13.23
CA THR A 160 -1.28 -15.04 13.03
C THR A 160 -0.35 -16.20 13.42
N ALA A 161 -0.56 -16.82 14.59
CA ALA A 161 0.23 -17.96 15.03
C ALA A 161 0.12 -19.14 14.04
N CYS A 162 -1.10 -19.51 13.61
CA CYS A 162 -1.32 -20.56 12.61
C CYS A 162 -0.62 -20.23 11.28
N SER A 163 -0.68 -18.98 10.83
CA SER A 163 -0.02 -18.54 9.59
C SER A 163 1.50 -18.66 9.67
N LEU A 164 2.09 -18.28 10.81
CA LEU A 164 3.53 -18.40 11.04
C LEU A 164 3.98 -19.85 11.21
N LEU A 165 3.18 -20.70 11.87
CA LEU A 165 3.44 -22.13 11.99
C LEU A 165 3.34 -22.84 10.64
N GLY A 166 2.32 -22.54 9.84
CA GLY A 166 2.20 -23.07 8.48
C GLY A 166 3.36 -22.62 7.59
N LEU A 167 3.81 -21.38 7.74
CA LEU A 167 5.02 -20.91 7.06
C LEU A 167 6.24 -21.70 7.52
N ALA A 168 6.45 -21.87 8.83
CA ALA A 168 7.58 -22.63 9.38
C ALA A 168 7.60 -24.07 8.86
N ASP A 169 6.45 -24.73 8.79
CA ASP A 169 6.29 -26.08 8.22
C ASP A 169 6.70 -26.13 6.74
N LEU A 170 6.26 -25.16 5.92
CA LEU A 170 6.69 -25.03 4.52
C LEU A 170 8.21 -24.84 4.39
N TRP A 171 8.80 -24.08 5.32
CA TRP A 171 10.25 -23.85 5.35
C TRP A 171 11.04 -25.11 5.73
N GLN A 172 10.55 -25.86 6.73
CA GLN A 172 11.13 -27.15 7.15
C GLN A 172 11.05 -28.20 6.04
N LYS A 173 9.89 -28.32 5.39
CA LYS A 173 9.66 -29.26 4.27
C LYS A 173 10.36 -28.86 2.96
N ARG A 174 11.01 -27.68 2.93
CA ARG A 174 11.63 -27.07 1.74
C ARG A 174 10.67 -26.95 0.55
N ASP A 175 9.38 -26.78 0.85
CA ASP A 175 8.33 -26.70 -0.15
C ASP A 175 8.55 -25.49 -1.07
N PRO A 176 8.33 -25.61 -2.39
CA PRO A 176 8.40 -24.48 -3.28
C PRO A 176 7.55 -23.26 -2.88
N ALA A 177 6.39 -23.48 -2.28
CA ALA A 177 5.44 -22.47 -1.85
C ALA A 177 5.93 -21.64 -0.66
N ARG A 178 7.00 -22.03 0.05
CA ARG A 178 7.54 -21.26 1.19
C ARG A 178 7.90 -19.82 0.81
N TRP A 179 8.47 -19.63 -0.38
CA TRP A 179 8.84 -18.30 -0.87
C TRP A 179 7.62 -17.47 -1.21
N LEU A 180 6.62 -18.11 -1.83
CA LEU A 180 5.34 -17.50 -2.14
C LEU A 180 4.65 -17.01 -0.86
N ALA A 181 4.51 -17.90 0.12
CA ALA A 181 3.90 -17.61 1.40
C ALA A 181 4.69 -16.50 2.13
N SER A 182 6.02 -16.56 2.16
CA SER A 182 6.86 -15.51 2.74
C SER A 182 6.66 -14.15 2.07
N THR A 183 6.62 -14.09 0.73
CA THR A 183 6.41 -12.82 0.02
C THR A 183 5.03 -12.23 0.33
N ILE A 184 3.97 -13.05 0.28
CA ILE A 184 2.61 -12.57 0.62
C ILE A 184 2.58 -12.05 2.06
N LEU A 185 3.10 -12.84 3.00
CA LEU A 185 3.05 -12.51 4.42
C LEU A 185 3.92 -11.31 4.78
N LEU A 186 5.05 -11.07 4.11
CA LEU A 186 5.92 -9.92 4.41
C LEU A 186 5.52 -8.65 3.65
N CYS A 187 5.12 -8.77 2.38
CA CYS A 187 4.75 -7.61 1.59
C CYS A 187 3.39 -7.07 2.03
N PHE A 188 2.39 -7.91 2.28
CA PHE A 188 1.04 -7.43 2.58
C PHE A 188 0.93 -6.50 3.83
N PRO A 189 1.61 -6.76 4.96
CA PRO A 189 1.66 -5.83 6.10
C PRO A 189 2.31 -4.48 5.78
N LEU A 190 3.38 -4.48 4.97
CA LEU A 190 4.03 -3.23 4.55
C LEU A 190 3.08 -2.42 3.65
N LEU A 191 2.30 -3.11 2.82
CA LEU A 191 1.32 -2.52 1.92
C LEU A 191 0.05 -2.05 2.64
N SER A 192 -0.36 -2.73 3.70
CA SER A 192 -1.59 -2.42 4.44
C SER A 192 -1.49 -1.10 5.24
N THR A 193 -0.27 -0.64 5.52
CA THR A 193 0.02 0.67 6.12
C THR A 193 -0.56 1.86 5.33
N TYR A 194 -0.94 1.63 4.05
CA TYR A 194 -1.60 2.60 3.17
C TYR A 194 -3.12 2.41 3.08
N THR A 195 -3.63 1.17 3.18
CA THR A 195 -5.06 0.87 2.93
C THR A 195 -5.99 1.24 4.09
N SER A 196 -5.46 1.39 5.31
CA SER A 196 -6.24 1.80 6.49
C SER A 196 -6.79 3.24 6.39
N VAL A 197 -6.24 4.04 5.49
CA VAL A 197 -6.71 5.39 5.13
C VAL A 197 -8.09 5.35 4.46
N ILE A 198 -8.36 4.35 3.61
CA ILE A 198 -9.58 4.32 2.79
C ILE A 198 -10.79 3.87 3.63
N ARG A 199 -10.64 2.85 4.48
CA ARG A 199 -11.77 2.33 5.29
C ARG A 199 -12.17 3.24 6.46
N SER A 200 -11.24 4.01 7.00
CA SER A 200 -11.49 4.90 8.13
C SER A 200 -12.24 6.17 7.71
N ILE A 201 -11.99 6.63 6.49
CA ILE A 201 -12.77 7.68 5.82
C ILE A 201 -14.24 7.27 5.73
N ASP A 202 -14.56 6.08 5.19
CA ASP A 202 -15.97 5.64 5.05
C ASP A 202 -16.70 5.57 6.40
N SER A 203 -16.01 5.14 7.47
CA SER A 203 -16.60 5.06 8.82
C SER A 203 -16.78 6.41 9.53
N ALA A 204 -16.09 7.46 9.11
CA ALA A 204 -16.19 8.79 9.71
C ALA A 204 -17.37 9.60 9.16
N PHE A 205 -17.96 9.18 8.04
CA PHE A 205 -19.10 9.84 7.40
C PHE A 205 -20.45 9.14 7.66
N THR A 206 -20.46 7.97 8.29
CA THR A 206 -21.69 7.23 8.66
C THR A 206 -22.01 7.29 10.15
N GLY A 207 -21.46 8.27 10.88
CA GLY A 207 -21.66 8.47 12.31
C GLY A 207 -22.18 9.85 12.63
#